data_AF-A0A099ICZ4-F1
#
_entry.id   AF-A0A099ICZ4-F1
#
_cell.length_a   1.000
_cell.length_b   1.000
_cell.length_c   1.000
_cell.angle_alpha   90.00
_cell.angle_beta   90.00
_cell.angle_gamma   90.00
#
_symmetry.space_group_name_H-M   'P 1'
#
loop_
_entity.id
_entity.type
_entity.pdbx_description
1 polymer ?
#
loop_
_entity_poly.entity_id
_entity_poly.type
_entity_poly.pdbx_seq_one_letter_code
_entity_poly.pdbx_strand_id
1 'polypeptide(L)' 'MSSSILYQILQDLLEKVEMIRNDADETLRKIIQIAETINEYYLILSIDGIDPNLASRILAEIGDIKRFETREA' A
#
# COMPACT_ATOMS: atom_id res chain seq x y z
N MET A 1 -36.00 23.89 -1.29
CA MET A 1 -35.40 23.17 -2.44
C MET A 1 -33.86 23.14 -2.40
N SER A 2 -33.15 24.23 -2.13
CA SER A 2 -31.66 24.27 -2.18
C SER A 2 -30.93 23.34 -1.19
N SER A 3 -31.44 23.17 0.04
CA SER A 3 -30.82 22.31 1.07
C SER A 3 -30.83 20.81 0.74
N SER A 4 -31.81 20.34 -0.04
CA SER A 4 -31.92 18.92 -0.43
C SER A 4 -30.86 18.53 -1.46
N ILE A 5 -30.47 19.45 -2.33
CA ILE A 5 -29.44 19.23 -3.35
C ILE A 5 -28.07 19.16 -2.69
N LEU A 6 -27.78 20.06 -1.72
CA LEU A 6 -26.54 20.03 -0.95
C LEU A 6 -26.38 18.72 -0.16
N TYR A 7 -27.47 18.24 0.44
CA TYR A 7 -27.46 16.95 1.12
C TYR A 7 -27.13 15.79 0.17
N GLN A 8 -27.75 15.76 -1.01
CA GLN A 8 -27.45 14.72 -2.01
C GLN A 8 -26.00 14.77 -2.48
N ILE A 9 -25.47 15.95 -2.78
CA ILE A 9 -24.07 16.12 -3.19
C ILE A 9 -23.12 15.60 -2.09
N LEU A 10 -23.43 15.86 -0.81
CA LEU A 10 -22.62 15.37 0.29
C LEU A 10 -22.66 13.83 0.39
N GLN A 11 -23.84 13.22 0.22
CA GLN A 11 -23.97 11.76 0.20
C GLN A 11 -23.15 11.14 -0.96
N ASP A 12 -23.29 11.67 -2.17
CA ASP A 12 -22.55 11.18 -3.34
C ASP A 12 -21.03 11.31 -3.15
N LEU A 13 -20.56 12.38 -2.51
CA LEU A 13 -19.15 12.57 -2.20
C LEU A 13 -18.66 11.59 -1.14
N LEU A 14 -19.46 11.31 -0.11
CA LEU A 14 -19.12 10.32 0.91
C LEU A 14 -19.00 8.93 0.29
N GLU A 15 -19.97 8.51 -0.53
CA GLU A 15 -19.92 7.23 -1.23
C GLU A 15 -18.66 7.10 -2.11
N LYS A 16 -18.29 8.17 -2.82
CA LYS A 16 -17.05 8.18 -3.63
C LYS A 16 -15.80 8.03 -2.78
N VAL A 17 -15.72 8.73 -1.64
CA VAL A 17 -14.58 8.62 -0.73
C VAL A 17 -14.46 7.19 -0.19
N GLU A 18 -15.58 6.57 0.18
CA GLU A 18 -15.58 5.19 0.66
C GLU A 18 -15.15 4.19 -0.42
N MET A 19 -15.65 4.37 -1.65
CA MET A 19 -15.26 3.54 -2.79
C MET A 19 -13.75 3.62 -3.04
N ILE A 20 -13.20 4.83 -3.12
CA ILE A 20 -11.76 5.04 -3.35
C ILE A 20 -10.91 4.46 -2.21
N ARG A 21 -11.36 4.61 -0.96
CA ARG A 21 -10.70 4.02 0.21
C ARG A 21 -10.63 2.50 0.08
N ASN A 22 -11.75 1.86 -0.27
CA ASN A 22 -11.80 0.40 -0.42
C ASN A 22 -10.89 -0.10 -1.56
N ASP A 23 -10.86 0.62 -2.69
CA ASP A 23 -9.98 0.29 -3.83
C ASP A 23 -8.49 0.43 -3.45
N ALA A 24 -8.16 1.45 -2.65
CA ALA A 24 -6.82 1.66 -2.13
C ALA A 24 -6.40 0.54 -1.17
N ASP A 25 -7.30 0.14 -0.25
CA ASP A 25 -7.07 -0.97 0.68
C ASP A 25 -6.88 -2.30 -0.05
N GLU A 26 -7.68 -2.57 -1.10
CA GLU A 26 -7.53 -3.77 -1.93
C GLU A 26 -6.19 -3.77 -2.67
N THR A 27 -5.81 -2.62 -3.25
CA THR A 27 -4.53 -2.45 -3.93
C THR A 27 -3.36 -2.68 -2.97
N LEU A 28 -3.42 -2.11 -1.76
CA LEU A 28 -2.40 -2.31 -0.74
C LEU A 28 -2.28 -3.78 -0.34
N ARG A 29 -3.40 -4.48 -0.16
CA ARG A 29 -3.39 -5.92 0.13
C ARG A 29 -2.69 -6.72 -0.97
N LYS A 30 -2.95 -6.41 -2.24
CA LYS A 30 -2.28 -7.07 -3.38
C LYS A 30 -0.77 -6.80 -3.39
N ILE A 31 -0.35 -5.57 -3.08
CA ILE A 31 1.07 -5.21 -2.98
C ILE A 31 1.75 -6.02 -1.86
N ILE A 32 1.12 -6.11 -0.69
CA ILE A 32 1.64 -6.89 0.44
C ILE A 32 1.74 -8.38 0.06
N GLN A 33 0.70 -8.95 -0.55
CA GLN A 33 0.70 -10.35 -0.99
C GLN A 33 1.83 -10.64 -1.99
N ILE A 34 2.11 -9.73 -2.91
CA ILE A 34 3.25 -9.86 -3.83
C ILE A 34 4.57 -9.80 -3.05
N ALA A 35 4.71 -8.85 -2.14
CA ALA A 35 5.92 -8.70 -1.32
C ALA A 35 6.18 -9.94 -0.44
N GLU A 36 5.14 -10.55 0.13
CA GLU A 36 5.23 -11.78 0.94
C GLU A 36 5.84 -12.98 0.18
N THR A 37 5.84 -12.96 -1.16
CA THR A 37 6.48 -13.99 -1.99
C THR A 37 8.00 -13.80 -2.15
N ILE A 38 8.54 -12.67 -1.71
CA ILE A 38 9.94 -12.28 -1.83
C ILE A 38 10.59 -12.47 -0.46
N ASN A 39 11.68 -13.26 -0.40
CA ASN A 39 12.31 -13.65 0.87
C ASN A 39 12.72 -12.45 1.75
N GLU A 40 13.17 -11.38 1.11
CA GLU A 40 13.65 -10.17 1.75
C GLU A 40 12.56 -9.38 2.48
N TYR A 41 11.29 -9.60 2.13
CA TYR A 41 10.14 -8.98 2.81
C TYR A 41 10.16 -9.26 4.31
N TYR A 42 10.34 -10.53 4.71
CA TYR A 42 10.31 -10.91 6.12
C TYR A 42 11.54 -10.42 6.89
N LEU A 43 12.66 -10.17 6.19
CA LEU A 43 13.82 -9.52 6.80
C LEU A 43 13.49 -8.08 7.17
N ILE A 44 12.87 -7.33 6.25
CA ILE A 44 12.45 -5.94 6.49
C ILE A 44 11.35 -5.88 7.56
N LEU A 45 10.35 -6.75 7.49
CA LEU A 45 9.24 -6.80 8.45
C LEU A 45 9.69 -7.13 9.88
N SER A 46 10.83 -7.80 10.04
CA SER A 46 11.37 -8.14 11.38
C SER A 46 11.91 -6.93 12.16
N ILE A 47 12.07 -5.78 11.51
CA ILE A 47 12.55 -4.54 12.13
C ILE A 47 11.43 -3.94 12.99
N ASP A 48 11.74 -3.65 14.26
CA ASP A 48 10.77 -3.07 15.19
C ASP A 48 10.22 -1.73 14.66
N GLY A 49 8.89 -1.56 14.75
CA GLY A 49 8.19 -0.41 14.19
C GLY A 49 7.91 -0.45 12.68
N ILE A 50 8.27 -1.53 11.96
CA ILE A 50 7.90 -1.71 10.55
C ILE A 50 6.66 -2.59 10.43
N ASP A 51 5.61 -2.05 9.80
CA ASP A 51 4.39 -2.78 9.45
C ASP A 51 4.43 -3.35 8.01
N PRO A 52 3.48 -4.23 7.62
CA PRO A 52 3.43 -4.81 6.28
C PRO A 52 3.40 -3.80 5.11
N ASN A 53 2.71 -2.67 5.29
CA ASN A 53 2.65 -1.62 4.27
C ASN A 53 4.03 -0.96 4.10
N LEU A 54 4.67 -0.61 5.20
CA LEU A 54 6.00 -0.03 5.16
C LEU A 54 7.05 -1.03 4.65
N ALA A 55 6.99 -2.30 5.07
CA ALA A 55 7.88 -3.34 4.61
C ALA A 55 7.78 -3.56 3.08
N SER A 56 6.57 -3.68 2.56
CA SER A 56 6.35 -3.84 1.11
C SER A 56 6.83 -2.64 0.29
N ARG A 57 6.68 -1.41 0.80
CA ARG A 57 7.18 -0.19 0.16
C ARG A 57 8.70 -0.08 0.19
N ILE A 58 9.34 -0.42 1.31
CA ILE A 58 10.81 -0.46 1.41
C ILE A 58 11.36 -1.49 0.44
N LEU A 59 10.76 -2.68 0.37
CA LEU A 59 11.16 -3.72 -0.57
C LEU A 59 11.06 -3.24 -2.02
N ALA A 60 9.94 -2.59 -2.37
CA ALA A 60 9.74 -2.03 -3.70
C ALA A 60 10.76 -0.92 -4.04
N GLU A 61 11.11 -0.06 -3.08
CA GLU A 61 12.07 1.04 -3.26
C GLU A 61 13.51 0.51 -3.45
N ILE A 62 13.91 -0.51 -2.68
CA ILE A 62 15.20 -1.18 -2.86
C ILE A 62 15.24 -1.87 -4.23
N GLY A 63 14.11 -2.46 -4.65
CA GLY A 63 14.00 -3.21 -5.89
C GLY A 63 14.80 -4.51 -5.84
N ASP A 64 15.65 -4.73 -6.85
CA ASP A 64 16.45 -5.95 -6.97
C ASP A 64 17.68 -5.89 -6.04
N ILE A 65 17.50 -6.35 -4.79
CA ILE A 65 18.56 -6.34 -3.77
C ILE A 65 19.78 -7.17 -4.16
N LYS A 66 19.60 -8.16 -5.06
CA LYS A 66 20.69 -9.07 -5.48
C LYS A 66 21.71 -8.36 -6.36
N ARG A 67 21.41 -7.16 -6.85
CA ARG A 67 22.38 -6.30 -7.56
C ARG A 67 23.57 -5.89 -6.70
N PHE A 68 23.48 -6.03 -5.38
CA PHE A 68 24.57 -5.74 -4.45
C PHE A 68 25.45 -6.96 -4.14
N GLU A 69 25.03 -8.17 -4.51
CA GLU A 69 25.81 -9.40 -4.31
C GLU A 69 26.97 -9.56 -5.31
N THR A 70 26.88 -8.91 -6.48
CA THR A 70 27.84 -9.07 -7.60
C THR A 70 28.81 -7.91 -7.78
N ARG A 71 28.91 -6.99 -6.82
CA ARG A 71 29.99 -6.00 -6.82
C ARG A 71 31.26 -6.66 -6.29
N GLU A 72 32.14 -7.09 -7.20
CA GLU A 72 33.56 -7.18 -6.86
C GLU A 72 34.03 -5.77 -6.43
N ALA A 73 34.61 -5.69 -5.24
CA ALA A 73 35.14 -4.46 -4.64
C ALA A 73 36.43 -4.01 -5.32
#